data_AF-A0A350CC35-F1
#
_entry.id   AF-A0A350CC35-F1
#
_cell.length_a   1.000
_cell.length_b   1.000
_cell.length_c   1.000
_cell.angle_alpha   90.00
_cell.angle_beta   90.00
_cell.angle_gamma   90.00
#
_symmetry.space_group_name_H-M   'P 1'
#
loop_
_entity.id
_entity.type
_entity.pdbx_description
1 polymer ?
#
loop_
_entity_poly.entity_id
_entity_poly.type
_entity_poly.pdbx_seq_one_letter_code
_entity_poly.pdbx_strand_id
1 'polypeptide(L)'
;MTTWAQVQSYCRNQSGRNPLRVLQLCLLVVSLQYSCRAVAVDERLQFFEQKIRPVLVQHCYGCHSAEAQDLQGGLRLDLRAGWQQGGESGRPVIVPGDPAASSLLLAMQHERAVSSMPPDQPRLSAAVLADFTQWIRDGAVDPRDGAVPQRDRQLEWEAEYQRRLDWWSLRRPQAAPVPQVQ
;
A
#
# COMPACT_ATOMS: atom_id res chain seq x y z
N MET A 1 -2.31 58.23 -14.44
CA MET A 1 -1.21 59.18 -14.71
C MET A 1 -0.69 59.70 -13.38
N THR A 2 0.11 58.90 -12.69
CA THR A 2 0.75 59.23 -11.42
C THR A 2 1.98 60.08 -11.72
N THR A 3 2.00 61.29 -11.21
CA THR A 3 3.05 62.29 -11.50
C THR A 3 4.36 61.87 -10.84
N TRP A 4 5.45 61.94 -11.61
CA TRP A 4 6.82 61.60 -11.21
C TRP A 4 7.36 62.38 -9.99
N ALA A 5 6.62 63.35 -9.46
CA ALA A 5 7.02 64.19 -8.34
C ALA A 5 6.90 63.52 -6.95
N GLN A 6 6.05 62.49 -6.78
CA GLN A 6 5.87 61.84 -5.47
C GLN A 6 6.96 60.84 -5.09
N VAL A 7 7.69 60.29 -6.07
CA VAL A 7 8.77 59.31 -5.79
C VAL A 7 10.03 60.00 -5.26
N GLN A 8 10.33 61.22 -5.71
CA GLN A 8 11.56 61.91 -5.33
C GLN A 8 11.56 62.43 -3.88
N SER A 9 10.40 62.82 -3.34
CA SER A 9 10.30 63.27 -1.94
C SER A 9 10.51 62.13 -0.92
N TYR A 10 10.21 60.88 -1.29
CA TYR A 10 10.38 59.75 -0.37
C TYR A 10 11.85 59.36 -0.17
N CYS A 11 12.71 59.57 -1.17
CA CYS A 11 14.14 59.25 -1.09
C CYS A 11 14.97 60.29 -0.31
N ARG A 12 14.49 61.53 -0.17
CA ARG A 12 15.23 62.58 0.52
C ARG A 12 15.12 62.50 2.05
N ASN A 13 14.18 61.71 2.59
CA ASN A 13 13.90 61.65 4.03
C ASN A 13 14.47 60.41 4.76
N GLN A 14 15.44 59.70 4.17
CA GLN A 14 16.06 58.51 4.78
C GLN A 14 17.52 58.69 5.20
N SER A 15 18.07 59.90 5.15
CA SER A 15 19.50 60.20 5.38
C SER A 15 19.97 60.15 6.84
N GLY A 16 19.14 59.69 7.79
CA GLY A 16 19.48 59.67 9.23
C GLY A 16 19.49 58.29 9.90
N ARG A 17 19.23 57.21 9.15
CA ARG A 17 19.13 55.86 9.74
C ARG A 17 20.45 55.11 9.62
N ASN A 18 21.11 54.92 10.76
CA ASN A 18 22.38 54.18 10.86
C ASN A 18 22.29 52.81 10.16
N PRO A 19 23.12 52.55 9.14
CA PRO A 19 23.02 51.33 8.33
C PRO A 19 23.24 50.06 9.19
N LEU A 20 24.01 50.18 10.27
CA LEU A 20 24.23 49.12 11.27
C LEU A 20 22.95 48.75 12.05
N ARG A 21 22.06 49.71 12.34
CA ARG A 21 20.78 49.44 13.01
C ARG A 21 19.76 48.82 12.07
N VAL A 22 19.78 49.20 10.78
CA VAL A 22 18.95 48.57 9.74
C VAL A 22 19.38 47.13 9.51
N LEU A 23 20.70 46.85 9.48
CA LEU A 23 21.23 45.50 9.34
C LEU A 23 20.91 44.60 10.55
N GLN A 24 21.01 45.13 11.78
CA GLN A 24 20.65 44.40 13.00
C GLN A 24 19.15 44.08 13.10
N LEU A 25 18.28 45.01 12.67
CA LEU A 25 16.84 44.77 12.59
C LEU A 25 16.49 43.74 11.50
N CYS A 26 17.17 43.77 10.35
CA CYS A 26 17.00 42.74 9.32
C CYS A 26 17.45 41.34 9.79
N LEU A 27 18.57 41.24 10.51
CA LEU A 27 19.07 39.96 11.04
C LEU A 27 18.16 39.37 12.12
N LEU A 28 17.57 40.20 12.99
CA LEU A 28 16.62 39.74 14.02
C LEU A 28 15.27 39.27 13.42
N VAL A 29 14.80 39.89 12.34
CA VAL A 29 13.58 39.46 11.63
C VAL A 29 13.82 38.16 10.84
N VAL A 30 15.02 37.95 10.28
CA VAL A 30 15.38 36.70 9.59
C VAL A 30 15.56 35.54 10.59
N SER A 31 16.07 35.78 11.80
CA SER A 31 16.18 34.74 12.82
C SER A 31 14.84 34.30 13.43
N LEU A 32 13.81 35.15 13.39
CA LEU A 32 12.45 34.81 13.87
C LEU A 32 11.63 34.01 12.85
N GLN A 33 12.12 33.86 11.61
CA GLN A 33 11.46 33.09 10.54
C GLN A 33 11.84 31.60 10.53
N TYR A 34 12.79 31.18 11.35
CA TYR A 34 13.12 29.76 11.58
C TYR A 34 12.18 29.10 12.61
N SER A 35 10.95 29.60 12.75
CA SER A 35 9.92 28.91 13.52
C SER A 35 9.64 27.57 12.89
N CYS A 36 10.05 26.52 13.60
CA CYS A 36 9.43 25.20 13.67
C CYS A 36 8.54 24.87 12.46
N ARG A 37 9.12 24.25 11.44
CA ARG A 37 8.33 23.41 10.52
C ARG A 37 7.81 22.25 11.36
N ALA A 38 6.62 22.40 11.93
CA ALA A 38 5.86 21.25 12.38
C ALA A 38 5.79 20.31 11.17
N VAL A 39 6.33 19.09 11.33
CA VAL A 39 6.07 18.02 10.37
C VAL A 39 4.57 17.81 10.44
N ALA A 40 3.84 18.34 9.46
CA ALA A 40 2.46 17.97 9.27
C ALA A 40 2.47 16.46 9.03
N VAL A 41 2.13 15.69 10.07
CA VAL A 41 1.86 14.27 9.92
C VAL A 41 0.70 14.18 8.95
N ASP A 42 0.89 13.49 7.82
CA ASP A 42 -0.20 13.30 6.85
C ASP A 42 -1.35 12.59 7.60
N GLU A 43 -2.47 13.28 7.77
CA GLU A 43 -3.64 12.78 8.50
C GLU A 43 -4.11 11.42 7.95
N ARG A 44 -3.94 11.17 6.64
CA ARG A 44 -4.28 9.90 6.02
C ARG A 44 -3.32 8.80 6.40
N LEU A 45 -2.03 9.13 6.56
CA LEU A 45 -1.04 8.19 7.07
C LEU A 45 -1.37 7.79 8.51
N GLN A 46 -1.69 8.78 9.36
CA GLN A 46 -2.14 8.51 10.72
C GLN A 46 -3.41 7.66 10.74
N PHE A 47 -4.38 7.96 9.87
CA PHE A 47 -5.61 7.18 9.74
C PHE A 47 -5.30 5.73 9.38
N PHE A 48 -4.44 5.49 8.39
CA PHE A 48 -4.00 4.16 8.02
C PHE A 48 -3.38 3.40 9.21
N GLU A 49 -2.42 4.03 9.91
CA GLU A 49 -1.72 3.40 11.04
C GLU A 49 -2.64 3.10 12.22
N GLN A 50 -3.64 3.95 12.49
CA GLN A 50 -4.51 3.83 13.66
C GLN A 50 -5.78 3.01 13.41
N LYS A 51 -6.30 3.01 12.18
CA LYS A 51 -7.60 2.41 11.84
C LYS A 51 -7.50 1.19 10.94
N ILE A 52 -6.58 1.22 9.97
CA ILE A 52 -6.52 0.20 8.92
C ILE A 52 -5.52 -0.90 9.27
N ARG A 53 -4.27 -0.54 9.58
CA ARG A 53 -3.21 -1.51 9.87
C ARG A 53 -3.58 -2.49 10.99
N PRO A 54 -4.17 -2.08 12.14
CA PRO A 54 -4.50 -3.02 13.20
C PRO A 54 -5.50 -4.10 12.76
N VAL A 55 -6.48 -3.72 11.94
CA VAL A 55 -7.47 -4.66 11.38
C VAL A 55 -6.79 -5.62 10.40
N LEU A 56 -5.92 -5.12 9.53
CA LEU A 56 -5.19 -5.98 8.58
C LEU A 56 -4.32 -7.00 9.31
N VAL A 57 -3.61 -6.59 10.37
CA VAL A 57 -2.81 -7.49 11.21
C VAL A 57 -3.69 -8.55 11.87
N GLN A 58 -4.81 -8.14 12.46
CA GLN A 58 -5.66 -9.03 13.25
C GLN A 58 -6.46 -10.02 12.40
N HIS A 59 -6.97 -9.58 11.24
CA HIS A 59 -7.98 -10.33 10.48
C HIS A 59 -7.51 -10.80 9.10
N CYS A 60 -6.41 -10.25 8.56
CA CYS A 60 -6.02 -10.52 7.18
C CYS A 60 -4.66 -11.23 7.07
N TYR A 61 -3.68 -10.84 7.90
CA TYR A 61 -2.31 -11.31 7.73
C TYR A 61 -2.11 -12.80 7.97
N GLY A 62 -2.99 -13.45 8.74
CA GLY A 62 -2.92 -14.90 8.96
C GLY A 62 -2.94 -15.72 7.68
N CYS A 63 -3.58 -15.20 6.62
CA CYS A 63 -3.70 -15.86 5.31
C CYS A 63 -3.11 -15.03 4.15
N HIS A 64 -2.93 -13.72 4.32
CA HIS A 64 -2.52 -12.79 3.26
C HIS A 64 -1.27 -11.97 3.61
N SER A 65 -0.22 -12.62 4.10
CA SER A 65 1.06 -11.97 4.42
C SER A 65 2.24 -12.88 4.09
N ALA A 66 3.48 -12.36 4.12
CA ALA A 66 4.67 -13.20 3.97
C ALA A 66 4.80 -14.30 5.04
N GLU A 67 4.20 -14.08 6.20
CA GLU A 67 4.28 -14.97 7.36
C GLU A 67 3.12 -15.98 7.40
N ALA A 68 2.18 -15.89 6.46
CA ALA A 68 1.09 -16.83 6.33
C ALA A 68 1.63 -18.24 6.00
N GLN A 69 1.15 -19.24 6.73
CA GLN A 69 1.52 -20.65 6.47
C GLN A 69 1.03 -21.12 5.10
N ASP A 70 -0.15 -20.65 4.70
CA ASP A 70 -0.71 -20.82 3.38
C ASP A 70 -1.17 -19.46 2.84
N LEU A 71 -0.56 -19.03 1.73
CA LEU A 71 -0.81 -17.71 1.15
C LEU A 71 -2.03 -17.79 0.24
N GLN A 72 -3.21 -17.48 0.79
CA GLN A 72 -4.47 -17.66 0.08
C GLN A 72 -4.58 -16.73 -1.13
N GLY A 73 -4.89 -17.34 -2.28
CA GLY A 73 -4.99 -16.67 -3.58
C GLY A 73 -3.72 -15.93 -4.00
N GLY A 74 -2.56 -16.30 -3.45
CA GLY A 74 -1.28 -15.61 -3.68
C GLY A 74 -1.26 -14.13 -3.30
N LEU A 75 -2.22 -13.66 -2.51
CA LEU A 75 -2.44 -12.24 -2.23
C LEU A 75 -1.65 -11.77 -1.01
N ARG A 76 -0.89 -10.68 -1.18
CA ARG A 76 -0.14 -10.00 -0.11
C ARG A 76 -0.85 -8.71 0.30
N LEU A 77 -1.35 -8.67 1.53
CA LEU A 77 -1.99 -7.48 2.12
C LEU A 77 -1.08 -6.74 3.10
N ASP A 78 0.10 -7.29 3.40
CA ASP A 78 1.14 -6.73 4.26
C ASP A 78 2.08 -5.73 3.55
N LEU A 79 1.96 -5.60 2.23
CA LEU A 79 2.71 -4.65 1.40
C LEU A 79 1.77 -3.90 0.46
N ARG A 80 2.09 -2.64 0.16
CA ARG A 80 1.32 -1.81 -0.78
C ARG A 80 1.27 -2.44 -2.18
N ALA A 81 2.44 -2.85 -2.67
CA ALA A 81 2.55 -3.49 -3.98
C ALA A 81 1.69 -4.76 -4.10
N GLY A 82 1.43 -5.45 -3.00
CA GLY A 82 0.66 -6.70 -3.01
C GLY A 82 -0.81 -6.52 -3.31
N TRP A 83 -1.46 -5.54 -2.70
CA TRP A 83 -2.86 -5.26 -3.03
C TRP A 83 -3.01 -4.51 -4.36
N GLN A 84 -1.96 -3.81 -4.82
CA GLN A 84 -1.93 -3.15 -6.13
C GLN A 84 -1.80 -4.15 -7.28
N GLN A 85 -0.89 -5.11 -7.18
CA GLN A 85 -0.71 -6.16 -8.20
C GLN A 85 -1.88 -7.15 -8.17
N GLY A 86 -2.43 -7.37 -6.97
CA GLY A 86 -3.30 -8.50 -6.72
C GLY A 86 -2.49 -9.79 -6.58
N GLY A 87 -3.13 -10.83 -6.04
CA GLY A 87 -2.57 -12.17 -6.01
C GLY A 87 -2.72 -12.85 -7.37
N GLU A 88 -3.20 -14.09 -7.36
CA GLU A 88 -3.44 -14.89 -8.56
C GLU A 88 -4.45 -14.27 -9.53
N SER A 89 -5.31 -13.37 -9.05
CA SER A 89 -6.25 -12.62 -9.90
C SER A 89 -5.54 -11.67 -10.88
N GLY A 90 -4.32 -11.22 -10.58
CA GLY A 90 -3.56 -10.26 -11.38
C GLY A 90 -4.24 -8.89 -11.52
N ARG A 91 -5.16 -8.54 -10.62
CA ARG A 91 -5.88 -7.26 -10.61
C ARG A 91 -5.84 -6.65 -9.20
N PRO A 92 -5.78 -5.31 -9.08
CA PRO A 92 -5.80 -4.65 -7.79
C PRO A 92 -7.02 -5.08 -6.96
N VAL A 93 -6.81 -5.46 -5.70
CA VAL A 93 -7.90 -5.80 -4.77
C VAL A 93 -8.46 -4.58 -4.05
N ILE A 94 -7.70 -3.49 -4.06
CA ILE A 94 -8.10 -2.16 -3.61
C ILE A 94 -7.90 -1.21 -4.79
N VAL A 95 -8.94 -0.46 -5.11
CA VAL A 95 -8.94 0.57 -6.16
C VAL A 95 -9.02 1.93 -5.47
N PRO A 96 -7.91 2.69 -5.38
CA PRO A 96 -7.90 4.01 -4.77
C PRO A 96 -8.98 4.93 -5.34
N GLY A 97 -9.78 5.53 -4.47
CA GLY A 97 -10.90 6.42 -4.83
C GLY A 97 -12.22 5.70 -5.13
N ASP A 98 -12.22 4.38 -5.33
CA ASP A 98 -13.42 3.61 -5.69
C ASP A 98 -13.64 2.39 -4.77
N PRO A 99 -14.39 2.58 -3.67
CA PRO A 99 -14.76 1.46 -2.78
C PRO A 99 -15.61 0.39 -3.45
N ALA A 100 -16.45 0.75 -4.43
CA ALA A 100 -17.35 -0.20 -5.09
C ALA A 100 -16.59 -1.13 -6.04
N ALA A 101 -15.50 -0.65 -6.65
CA ALA A 101 -14.58 -1.45 -7.45
C ALA A 101 -13.53 -2.23 -6.64
N SER A 102 -13.48 -2.03 -5.31
CA SER A 102 -12.47 -2.65 -4.44
C SER A 102 -12.92 -4.00 -3.91
N SER A 103 -12.40 -5.09 -4.48
CA SER A 103 -12.81 -6.46 -4.13
C SER A 103 -12.55 -6.84 -2.68
N LEU A 104 -11.51 -6.28 -2.04
CA LEU A 104 -11.24 -6.51 -0.61
C LEU A 104 -12.41 -6.03 0.25
N LEU A 105 -12.94 -4.83 -0.05
CA LEU A 105 -14.06 -4.28 0.70
C LEU A 105 -15.32 -5.13 0.47
N LEU A 106 -15.60 -5.54 -0.77
CA LEU A 106 -16.73 -6.42 -1.09
C LEU A 106 -16.62 -7.77 -0.34
N ALA A 107 -15.42 -8.33 -0.24
CA ALA A 107 -15.16 -9.56 0.49
C ALA A 107 -15.42 -9.39 2.00
N MET A 108 -14.99 -8.27 2.59
CA MET A 108 -15.27 -7.92 4.00
C MET A 108 -16.77 -7.64 4.25
N GLN A 109 -17.51 -7.27 3.21
CA GLN A 109 -18.95 -7.05 3.28
C GLN A 109 -19.78 -8.33 3.10
N HIS A 110 -19.14 -9.44 2.72
CA HIS A 110 -19.75 -10.73 2.38
C HIS A 110 -20.71 -10.62 1.19
N GLU A 111 -20.33 -9.83 0.19
CA GLU A 111 -21.07 -9.70 -1.07
C GLU A 111 -21.00 -11.01 -1.87
N ARG A 112 -22.12 -11.44 -2.46
CA ARG A 112 -22.24 -12.78 -3.10
C ARG A 112 -21.27 -13.04 -4.26
N ALA A 113 -20.77 -11.99 -4.90
CA ALA A 113 -19.91 -12.09 -6.07
C ALA A 113 -18.43 -12.39 -5.73
N VAL A 114 -18.07 -12.34 -4.44
CA VAL A 114 -16.70 -12.55 -3.96
C VAL A 114 -16.71 -13.44 -2.72
N SER A 115 -15.64 -14.20 -2.52
CA SER A 115 -15.50 -15.01 -1.32
C SER A 115 -15.44 -14.12 -0.07
N SER A 116 -16.24 -14.46 0.94
CA SER A 116 -16.29 -13.74 2.21
C SER A 116 -14.95 -13.78 2.94
N MET A 117 -14.55 -12.65 3.52
CA MET A 117 -13.34 -12.52 4.31
C MET A 117 -13.62 -11.80 5.64
N PRO A 118 -13.17 -12.33 6.80
CA PRO A 118 -12.48 -13.60 6.97
C PRO A 118 -13.39 -14.83 6.72
N PRO A 119 -12.83 -15.96 6.27
CA PRO A 119 -13.62 -17.16 5.98
C PRO A 119 -14.25 -17.72 7.26
N ASP A 120 -15.48 -18.22 7.15
CA ASP A 120 -16.25 -18.84 8.24
C ASP A 120 -16.39 -17.99 9.52
N GLN A 121 -16.15 -16.68 9.41
CA GLN A 121 -16.32 -15.73 10.50
C GLN A 121 -17.50 -14.78 10.23
N PRO A 122 -18.05 -14.13 11.26
CA PRO A 122 -18.99 -13.04 11.07
C PRO A 122 -18.34 -11.88 10.31
N ARG A 123 -19.20 -11.10 9.64
CA ARG A 123 -18.79 -9.84 9.03
C ARG A 123 -18.10 -8.94 10.07
N LEU A 124 -17.04 -8.26 9.65
CA LEU A 124 -16.39 -7.25 10.47
C LEU A 124 -17.39 -6.14 10.87
N SER A 125 -17.09 -5.43 11.96
CA SER A 125 -18.00 -4.42 12.50
C SER A 125 -18.29 -3.32 11.47
N ALA A 126 -19.49 -2.73 11.55
CA ALA A 126 -19.87 -1.63 10.66
C ALA A 126 -18.89 -0.45 10.73
N ALA A 127 -18.30 -0.20 11.90
CA ALA A 127 -17.28 0.84 12.08
C ALA A 127 -16.00 0.53 11.30
N VAL A 128 -15.49 -0.72 11.36
CA VAL A 128 -14.31 -1.14 10.59
C VAL A 128 -14.58 -1.01 9.08
N LEU A 129 -15.75 -1.41 8.62
CA LEU A 129 -16.11 -1.31 7.21
C LEU A 129 -16.24 0.14 6.74
N ALA A 130 -16.74 1.03 7.61
CA ALA A 130 -16.77 2.46 7.34
C ALA A 130 -15.36 3.04 7.26
N ASP A 131 -14.46 2.66 8.17
CA ASP A 131 -13.06 3.09 8.15
C ASP A 131 -12.36 2.66 6.85
N PHE A 132 -12.53 1.41 6.42
CA PHE A 132 -11.98 0.94 5.13
C PHE A 132 -12.61 1.66 3.93
N THR A 133 -13.92 1.89 3.97
CA THR A 133 -14.61 2.63 2.91
C THR A 133 -14.04 4.05 2.79
N GLN A 134 -13.85 4.74 3.91
CA GLN A 134 -13.27 6.07 3.95
C GLN A 134 -11.83 6.06 3.44
N TRP A 135 -10.99 5.17 3.98
CA TRP A 135 -9.59 5.06 3.58
C TRP A 135 -9.43 4.84 2.07
N ILE A 136 -10.26 3.97 1.48
CA ILE A 136 -10.26 3.73 0.04
C ILE A 136 -10.67 4.99 -0.73
N ARG A 137 -11.74 5.68 -0.31
CA ARG A 137 -12.18 6.97 -0.92
C ARG A 137 -11.08 8.02 -0.88
N ASP A 138 -10.31 8.05 0.21
CA ASP A 138 -9.22 9.02 0.43
C ASP A 138 -7.92 8.64 -0.32
N GLY A 139 -7.99 7.66 -1.22
CA GLY A 139 -6.89 7.26 -2.10
C GLY A 139 -6.06 6.10 -1.58
N ALA A 140 -6.52 5.38 -0.56
CA ALA A 140 -5.88 4.21 0.02
C ALA A 140 -4.38 4.43 0.34
N VAL A 141 -4.08 5.56 1.01
CA VAL A 141 -2.71 5.92 1.39
C VAL A 141 -2.11 4.82 2.27
N ASP A 142 -0.98 4.28 1.83
CA ASP A 142 -0.34 3.12 2.44
C ASP A 142 1.19 3.31 2.45
N PRO A 143 1.84 3.39 3.63
CA PRO A 143 3.29 3.58 3.76
C PRO A 143 4.10 2.28 3.61
N ARG A 144 3.46 1.12 3.39
CA ARG A 144 4.13 -0.19 3.35
C ARG A 144 4.80 -0.41 2.00
N ASP A 145 5.92 0.26 1.80
CA ASP A 145 6.76 0.11 0.61
C ASP A 145 7.41 -1.28 0.54
N GLY A 146 7.79 -1.68 -0.67
CA GLY A 146 8.40 -2.97 -0.96
C GLY A 146 7.88 -3.58 -2.25
N ALA A 147 8.57 -4.60 -2.74
CA ALA A 147 8.14 -5.38 -3.89
C ALA A 147 7.58 -6.72 -3.44
N VAL A 148 6.51 -7.18 -4.09
CA VAL A 148 6.14 -8.59 -4.01
C VAL A 148 7.13 -9.37 -4.87
N PRO A 149 7.83 -10.38 -4.32
CA PRO A 149 8.67 -11.26 -5.12
C PRO A 149 7.81 -11.88 -6.24
N GLN A 150 8.21 -11.65 -7.48
CA GLN A 150 7.55 -12.28 -8.63
C GLN A 150 7.89 -13.77 -8.60
N ARG A 151 6.87 -14.63 -8.56
CA ARG A 151 7.08 -16.05 -8.84
C ARG A 151 7.36 -16.21 -10.33
N ASP A 152 8.52 -16.76 -10.66
CA ASP A 152 8.81 -17.19 -12.01
C ASP A 152 8.02 -18.47 -12.30
N ARG A 153 6.81 -18.28 -12.84
CA ARG A 153 5.90 -19.38 -13.19
C ARG A 153 6.52 -20.35 -14.19
N GLN A 154 7.45 -19.89 -15.04
CA GLN A 154 8.07 -20.74 -16.06
C GLN A 154 9.14 -21.65 -15.45
N LEU A 155 9.96 -21.12 -14.53
CA LEU A 155 10.89 -21.93 -13.74
C LEU A 155 10.15 -22.94 -12.85
N GLU A 156 9.04 -22.54 -12.21
CA GLU A 156 8.20 -23.44 -11.43
C GLU A 156 7.56 -24.54 -12.28
N TRP A 157 7.06 -24.20 -13.47
CA TRP A 157 6.47 -25.16 -14.40
C TRP A 157 7.48 -26.21 -14.86
N GLU A 158 8.70 -25.81 -15.22
CA GLU A 158 9.71 -26.77 -15.68
C GLU A 158 10.08 -27.77 -14.58
N ALA A 159 10.30 -27.28 -13.36
CA ALA A 159 10.57 -28.16 -12.21
C ALA A 159 9.42 -29.13 -11.92
N GLU A 160 8.17 -28.65 -12.00
CA GLU A 160 6.98 -29.48 -11.83
C GLU A 160 6.82 -30.51 -12.96
N TYR A 161 7.05 -30.10 -14.21
CA TYR A 161 7.01 -30.98 -15.38
C TYR A 161 8.01 -32.12 -15.23
N GLN A 162 9.26 -31.83 -14.86
CA GLN A 162 10.28 -32.87 -14.62
C GLN A 162 9.86 -33.86 -13.53
N ARG A 163 9.27 -33.39 -12.41
CA ARG A 163 8.71 -34.30 -11.39
C ARG A 163 7.58 -35.17 -11.90
N ARG A 164 6.73 -34.65 -12.80
CA ARG A 164 5.61 -35.42 -13.36
C ARG A 164 6.07 -36.52 -14.29
N LEU A 165 7.18 -36.34 -15.00
CA LEU A 165 7.79 -37.41 -15.81
C LEU A 165 8.17 -38.65 -14.98
N ASP A 166 8.39 -38.49 -13.67
CA ASP A 166 8.68 -39.61 -12.77
C ASP A 166 7.45 -40.42 -12.36
N TRP A 167 6.23 -40.00 -12.71
CA TRP A 167 5.02 -40.75 -12.40
C TRP A 167 4.99 -42.12 -13.07
N TRP A 168 4.53 -43.12 -12.31
CA TRP A 168 4.49 -44.52 -12.74
C TRP A 168 3.77 -44.75 -14.08
N SER A 169 2.75 -43.93 -14.38
CA SER A 169 1.94 -44.04 -15.60
C SER A 169 2.61 -43.49 -16.85
N LEU A 170 3.62 -42.62 -16.70
CA LEU A 170 4.40 -42.05 -17.80
C LEU A 170 5.70 -42.83 -18.04
N ARG A 171 6.07 -43.72 -17.11
CA ARG A 171 7.17 -44.67 -17.30
C ARG A 171 6.71 -45.81 -18.20
N ARG A 172 7.55 -46.17 -19.17
CA ARG A 172 7.33 -47.36 -20.00
C ARG A 172 7.27 -48.60 -19.08
N PRO A 173 6.21 -49.42 -19.14
CA PRO A 173 6.15 -50.67 -18.39
C PRO A 173 7.35 -51.55 -18.71
N GLN A 174 8.02 -52.04 -17.67
CA GLN A 174 9.09 -53.03 -17.81
C GLN A 174 8.47 -54.42 -17.83
N ALA A 175 8.88 -55.25 -18.79
CA ALA A 175 8.47 -56.64 -18.83
C ALA A 175 9.07 -57.38 -17.64
N ALA A 176 8.21 -57.90 -16.75
CA ALA A 176 8.65 -58.81 -15.70
C ALA A 176 8.92 -60.20 -16.30
N PRO A 177 9.90 -60.96 -15.77
CA PRO A 177 10.12 -62.34 -16.20
C PRO A 177 8.88 -63.19 -15.88
N VAL A 178 8.49 -64.04 -16.83
CA VAL A 178 7.35 -64.95 -16.68
C VAL A 178 7.73 -66.04 -15.66
N PRO A 179 6.92 -66.27 -14.60
CA PRO A 179 7.20 -67.33 -13.64
C PRO A 179 7.12 -68.70 -14.32
N GLN A 180 8.05 -69.59 -13.99
CA GLN A 180 8.04 -70.98 -14.45
C GLN A 180 7.04 -71.75 -13.59
N VAL A 181 5.97 -72.27 -14.20
CA VAL A 181 5.03 -73.18 -13.53
C VAL A 181 5.65 -74.58 -13.53
N GLN A 182 5.76 -75.19 -12.35
CA GLN A 182 6.24 -76.57 -12.16
C GLN A 182 5.10 -77.57 -12.36
#